data_AF-A0AAW9ICQ7-F1
#
_entry.id   AF-A0AAW9ICQ7-F1
#
_cell.length_a   1.000
_cell.length_b   1.000
_cell.length_c   1.000
_cell.angle_alpha   90.00
_cell.angle_beta   90.00
_cell.angle_gamma   90.00
#
_symmetry.space_group_name_H-M   'P 1'
#
loop_
_entity.id
_entity.type
_entity.pdbx_description
1 polymer ?
#
loop_
_entity_poly.entity_id
_entity_poly.type
_entity_poly.pdbx_seq_one_letter_code
_entity_poly.pdbx_strand_id
1 'polypeptide(L)'
;DGILTVVVTLSRENNSVIAGPDIISRGFVYVRESEGLMDEAKEIVKNALRECEENNITDWASLKSKVRDELRSYLYEKTKRKPMILPIIMEI
;
A
#
# COMPACT_ATOMS: atom_id res chain seq x y z
N ASP A 1 5.89 -10.94 -15.31
CA ASP A 1 5.92 -10.37 -13.93
C ASP A 1 5.11 -9.10 -13.88
N GLY A 2 4.25 -8.94 -12.87
CA GLY A 2 3.36 -7.80 -12.75
C GLY A 2 3.86 -6.76 -11.75
N ILE A 3 3.32 -5.55 -11.84
CA ILE A 3 3.58 -4.44 -10.93
C ILE A 3 2.29 -4.03 -10.21
N LEU A 4 2.44 -3.68 -8.94
CA LEU A 4 1.42 -3.07 -8.11
C LEU A 4 1.94 -1.70 -7.66
N THR A 5 1.23 -0.64 -8.05
CA THR A 5 1.52 0.73 -7.61
C THR A 5 0.52 1.13 -6.54
N VAL A 6 1.01 1.69 -5.45
CA VAL A 6 0.19 2.18 -4.34
C VAL A 6 0.41 3.67 -4.22
N VAL A 7 -0.65 4.46 -4.25
CA VAL A 7 -0.58 5.92 -4.14
C VAL A 7 -1.30 6.35 -2.88
N VAL A 8 -0.63 7.14 -2.05
CA VAL A 8 -1.18 7.69 -0.80
C VAL A 8 -0.83 9.15 -0.69
N THR A 9 -1.76 9.95 -0.18
CA THR A 9 -1.52 11.36 0.16
C THR A 9 -1.60 11.54 1.67
N LEU A 10 -0.54 12.06 2.26
CA LEU A 10 -0.44 12.35 3.69
C LEU A 10 -0.49 13.87 3.94
N SER A 11 -1.01 14.24 5.10
CA SER A 11 -0.96 15.61 5.63
C SER A 11 0.42 15.94 6.14
N ARG A 12 0.95 17.10 5.73
CA ARG A 12 2.19 17.65 6.29
C ARG A 12 2.12 17.97 7.78
N GLU A 13 0.93 18.31 8.27
CA GLU A 13 0.78 18.81 9.65
C GLU A 13 0.84 17.69 10.68
N ASN A 14 0.28 16.52 10.35
CA ASN A 14 0.10 15.42 11.31
C ASN A 14 0.41 14.02 10.74
N ASN A 15 0.91 13.92 9.50
CA ASN A 15 1.17 12.65 8.79
C ASN A 15 -0.04 11.72 8.62
N SER A 16 -1.26 12.21 8.89
CA SER A 16 -2.48 11.44 8.67
C SER A 16 -2.77 11.25 7.18
N VAL A 17 -3.45 10.17 6.83
CA VAL A 17 -3.87 9.89 5.45
C VAL A 17 -5.00 10.84 5.05
N ILE A 18 -4.75 11.73 4.09
CA ILE A 18 -5.75 12.62 3.52
C ILE A 18 -6.51 11.93 2.36
N ALA A 19 -5.80 11.18 1.53
CA ALA A 19 -6.39 10.52 0.37
C ALA A 19 -5.68 9.20 0.01
N GLY A 20 -6.45 8.29 -0.61
CA GLY A 20 -6.02 6.93 -0.90
C GLY A 20 -6.25 5.98 0.28
N PRO A 21 -5.60 4.79 0.29
CA PRO A 21 -4.67 4.28 -0.72
C PRO A 21 -5.37 3.88 -2.03
N ASP A 22 -4.85 4.37 -3.16
CA ASP A 22 -5.23 3.92 -4.49
C ASP A 22 -4.25 2.87 -5.01
N ILE A 23 -4.77 1.73 -5.47
CA ILE A 23 -3.97 0.60 -5.91
C ILE A 23 -4.19 0.35 -7.39
N ILE A 24 -3.09 0.35 -8.15
CA ILE A 24 -3.09 0.11 -9.59
C ILE A 24 -2.25 -1.13 -9.88
N SER A 25 -2.88 -2.14 -10.47
CA SER A 25 -2.22 -3.38 -10.90
C SER A 25 -2.02 -3.38 -12.41
N ARG A 26 -0.80 -3.72 -12.88
CA ARG A 26 -0.52 -4.01 -14.29
C ARG A 26 0.24 -5.32 -14.43
N GLY A 27 -0.30 -6.25 -15.23
CA GLY A 27 0.32 -7.58 -15.46
C GLY A 27 0.34 -8.51 -14.25
N PHE A 28 -0.27 -8.11 -13.13
CA PHE A 28 -0.40 -8.93 -11.92
C PHE A 28 -1.80 -9.53 -11.82
N VAL A 29 -2.81 -8.71 -11.48
CA VAL A 29 -4.23 -9.10 -11.40
C VAL A 29 -5.09 -8.18 -12.26
N TYR A 30 -6.15 -8.73 -12.85
CA TYR A 30 -7.19 -7.96 -13.54
C TYR A 30 -8.28 -7.59 -12.52
N VAL A 31 -8.46 -6.29 -12.29
CA VAL A 31 -9.20 -5.75 -11.13
C VAL A 31 -10.65 -6.29 -11.03
N ARG A 32 -11.32 -6.57 -12.15
CA ARG A 32 -12.70 -7.09 -12.15
C ARG A 32 -12.86 -8.48 -11.54
N GLU A 33 -11.83 -9.32 -11.57
CA GLU A 33 -11.85 -10.67 -10.98
C GLU A 33 -11.26 -10.69 -9.57
N SER A 34 -10.82 -9.54 -9.06
CA SER A 34 -10.00 -9.42 -7.85
C SER A 34 -10.38 -8.22 -6.99
N GLU A 35 -11.63 -7.73 -7.09
CA GLU A 35 -12.11 -6.58 -6.30
C GLU A 35 -11.86 -6.79 -4.80
N GLY A 36 -12.26 -7.95 -4.26
CA GLY A 36 -12.02 -8.28 -2.85
C GLY A 36 -10.53 -8.34 -2.46
N LEU A 37 -9.66 -8.80 -3.36
CA LEU A 37 -8.20 -8.81 -3.13
C LEU A 37 -7.64 -7.38 -3.07
N MET A 38 -8.13 -6.49 -3.94
CA MET A 38 -7.70 -5.10 -3.97
C MET A 38 -8.23 -4.31 -2.78
N ASP A 39 -9.47 -4.55 -2.35
CA ASP A 39 -10.04 -3.87 -1.19
C ASP A 39 -9.36 -4.29 0.11
N GLU A 40 -9.08 -5.58 0.30
CA GLU A 40 -8.30 -6.06 1.45
C GLU A 40 -6.86 -5.52 1.42
N ALA A 41 -6.24 -5.43 0.23
CA ALA A 41 -4.94 -4.77 0.08
C ALA A 41 -4.97 -3.29 0.48
N LYS A 42 -6.02 -2.53 0.14
CA LYS A 42 -6.18 -1.14 0.59
C LYS A 42 -6.29 -1.04 2.10
N GLU A 43 -7.05 -1.92 2.74
CA GLU A 43 -7.17 -1.94 4.20
C GLU A 43 -5.85 -2.28 4.90
N ILE A 44 -5.06 -3.20 4.33
CA ILE A 44 -3.71 -3.51 4.82
C ILE A 44 -2.80 -2.28 4.76
N VAL A 45 -2.84 -1.51 3.67
CA VAL A 45 -2.04 -0.27 3.57
C VAL A 45 -2.48 0.77 4.59
N LYS A 46 -3.79 0.96 4.78
CA LYS A 46 -4.31 1.89 5.80
C LYS A 46 -3.84 1.50 7.20
N ASN A 47 -3.96 0.22 7.55
CA ASN A 47 -3.53 -0.28 8.85
C ASN A 47 -2.01 -0.12 9.06
N ALA A 48 -1.22 -0.42 8.03
CA ALA A 48 0.23 -0.22 8.06
C ALA A 48 0.62 1.24 8.33
N LEU A 49 -0.04 2.18 7.66
CA LEU A 49 0.22 3.62 7.83
C LEU A 49 -0.26 4.12 9.19
N ARG A 50 -1.41 3.64 9.66
CA ARG A 50 -1.92 3.96 11.00
C ARG A 50 -1.00 3.44 12.10
N GLU A 51 -0.48 2.23 11.97
CA GLU A 51 0.52 1.69 12.90
C GLU A 51 1.78 2.57 12.91
N CYS A 52 2.23 3.05 11.75
CA CYS A 52 3.34 3.99 11.68
C CYS A 52 3.02 5.33 12.37
N GLU A 53 1.84 5.88 12.15
CA GLU A 53 1.36 7.11 12.80
C GLU A 53 1.33 6.96 14.33
N GLU A 54 0.73 5.87 14.84
CA GLU A 54 0.66 5.57 16.28
C GLU A 54 2.05 5.39 16.91
N ASN A 55 3.02 4.90 16.14
CA ASN A 55 4.43 4.74 16.57
C ASN A 55 5.31 5.97 16.27
N ASN A 56 4.75 7.09 15.81
CA ASN A 56 5.47 8.31 15.42
C ASN A 56 6.57 8.08 14.34
N ILE A 57 6.36 7.10 13.47
CA ILE A 57 7.24 6.82 12.32
C ILE A 57 6.84 7.76 11.18
N THR A 58 7.72 8.71 10.88
CA THR A 58 7.44 9.80 9.91
C THR A 58 8.39 9.79 8.71
N ASP A 59 9.43 8.98 8.72
CA ASP A 59 10.37 8.94 7.61
C ASP A 59 9.81 8.15 6.41
N TRP A 60 9.94 8.74 5.23
CA TRP A 60 9.40 8.19 3.99
C TRP A 60 9.93 6.80 3.65
N ALA A 61 11.16 6.46 4.05
CA ALA A 61 11.76 5.17 3.73
C ALA A 61 11.08 4.05 4.52
N SER A 62 10.86 4.27 5.83
CA SER A 62 10.15 3.33 6.71
C SER A 62 8.70 3.16 6.29
N LEU A 63 7.97 4.25 6.01
CA LEU A 63 6.58 4.19 5.53
C LEU A 63 6.47 3.37 4.24
N LYS A 64 7.32 3.66 3.25
CA LYS A 64 7.37 2.93 1.98
C LYS A 64 7.74 1.46 2.19
N SER A 65 8.68 1.15 3.09
CA SER A 65 9.05 -0.24 3.36
C SER A 65 7.92 -1.01 4.03
N LYS A 66 7.31 -0.45 5.07
CA LYS A 66 6.21 -1.10 5.80
C LYS A 66 5.06 -1.43 4.86
N VAL A 67 4.61 -0.46 4.06
CA VAL A 67 3.55 -0.68 3.04
C VAL A 67 3.93 -1.78 2.06
N ARG A 68 5.17 -1.76 1.56
CA ARG A 68 5.67 -2.78 0.62
C ARG A 68 5.67 -4.17 1.25
N ASP A 69 6.15 -4.29 2.48
CA ASP A 69 6.40 -5.58 3.13
C ASP A 69 5.10 -6.27 3.55
N GLU A 70 4.13 -5.49 4.07
CA GLU A 70 2.78 -5.98 4.39
C GLU A 70 2.05 -6.48 3.14
N LEU A 71 2.03 -5.66 2.07
CA LEU A 71 1.41 -6.06 0.81
C LEU A 71 2.10 -7.26 0.17
N ARG A 72 3.43 -7.34 0.24
CA ARG A 72 4.18 -8.47 -0.32
C ARG A 72 3.79 -9.77 0.36
N SER A 73 3.66 -9.74 1.68
CA SER A 73 3.29 -10.90 2.49
C SER A 73 1.87 -11.37 2.16
N TYR A 74 0.92 -10.43 2.19
CA TYR A 74 -0.48 -10.68 1.83
C TYR A 74 -0.67 -11.23 0.42
N LEU A 75 -0.09 -10.57 -0.59
CA LEU A 75 -0.24 -10.98 -1.98
C LEU A 75 0.38 -12.35 -2.23
N TYR A 76 1.52 -12.65 -1.60
CA TYR A 76 2.13 -13.96 -1.71
C TYR A 76 1.27 -15.03 -1.04
N GLU A 77 0.70 -14.75 0.13
CA GLU A 77 -0.18 -15.69 0.82
C GLU A 77 -1.39 -16.08 -0.03
N LYS A 78 -2.10 -15.08 -0.58
CA LYS A 78 -3.34 -15.27 -1.35
C LYS A 78 -3.11 -15.78 -2.77
N THR A 79 -2.04 -15.34 -3.44
CA THR A 79 -1.87 -15.58 -4.90
C THR A 79 -0.66 -16.45 -5.25
N LYS A 80 0.23 -16.73 -4.29
CA LYS A 80 1.54 -17.41 -4.48
C LYS A 80 2.46 -16.72 -5.50
N ARG A 81 2.22 -15.43 -5.78
CA ARG A 81 2.99 -14.60 -6.70
C ARG A 81 3.62 -13.43 -5.96
N LYS A 82 4.71 -12.88 -6.52
CA LYS A 82 5.48 -11.78 -5.93
C LYS A 82 5.61 -10.65 -6.95
N PRO A 83 4.57 -9.81 -7.14
CA PRO A 83 4.70 -8.66 -8.03
C PRO A 83 5.72 -7.65 -7.49
N MET A 84 6.21 -6.78 -8.37
CA MET A 84 6.95 -5.60 -7.94
C MET A 84 5.97 -4.62 -7.29
N ILE A 85 6.28 -4.11 -6.10
CA ILE A 85 5.41 -3.18 -5.37
C ILE A 85 6.10 -1.82 -5.29
N LEU A 86 5.43 -0.79 -5.82
CA LEU A 86 5.93 0.59 -5.87
C LEU A 86 5.01 1.52 -5.08
N PRO A 87 5.34 1.84 -3.82
CA PRO A 87 4.63 2.83 -3.04
C PRO A 87 5.07 4.25 -3.40
N ILE A 88 4.10 5.10 -3.71
CA ILE A 88 4.22 6.53 -3.97
C ILE A 88 3.46 7.24 -2.86
N ILE A 89 4.17 8.06 -2.10
CA ILE A 89 3.56 8.83 -1.03
C ILE A 89 3.79 10.31 -1.35
N MET A 90 2.70 11.05 -1.39
CA MET A 90 2.65 12.50 -1.62
C MET A 90 2.35 13.19 -0.30
N GLU A 91 2.96 14.34 -0.07
CA GLU A 91 2.69 15.21 1.08
C GLU A 91 1.98 16.46 0.56
N ILE A 92 0.89 16.88 1.22
CA ILE A 92 0.24 18.16 0.95
C ILE A 92 0.09 18.99 2.22
#